data_AF-A0A392ME46-F1
#
_entry.id   AF-A0A392ME46-F1
#
_cell.length_a   1.000
_cell.length_b   1.000
_cell.length_c   1.000
_cell.angle_alpha   90.00
_cell.angle_beta   90.00
_cell.angle_gamma   90.00
#
_symmetry.space_group_name_H-M   'P 1'
#
loop_
_entity.id
_entity.type
_entity.pdbx_description
1 polymer ?
#
loop_
_entity_poly.entity_id
_entity_poly.type
_entity_poly.pdbx_seq_one_letter_code
_entity_poly.pdbx_strand_id
1 'polypeptide(L)'
;MLDNTPITLNLEKDNDPRLVTSPLKFPGKLAIDVLNNRLFISDSNHNRIVVTSLDGNFIVQIGSSGEEGLQDGSFDEATFNRPQ
;
A
#
# COMPACT_ATOMS: atom_id res chain seq x y z
N MET A 1 -7.03 -12.49 -42.78
CA MET A 1 -5.84 -12.85 -41.98
C MET A 1 -5.98 -12.18 -40.63
N LEU A 2 -5.71 -12.90 -39.54
CA LEU A 2 -5.67 -12.33 -38.19
C LEU A 2 -4.29 -11.76 -37.92
N ASP A 3 -4.24 -10.59 -37.31
CA ASP A 3 -3.01 -9.96 -36.82
C ASP A 3 -2.59 -10.61 -35.50
N ASN A 4 -1.35 -11.08 -35.44
CA ASN A 4 -0.75 -11.75 -34.28
C ASN A 4 0.30 -10.86 -33.57
N THR A 5 0.36 -9.57 -33.91
CA THR A 5 1.27 -8.63 -33.26
C THR A 5 0.90 -8.54 -31.77
N PRO A 6 1.83 -8.80 -30.83
CA PRO A 6 1.53 -8.72 -29.41
C PRO A 6 1.07 -7.32 -29.01
N ILE A 7 -0.07 -7.23 -28.35
CA ILE A 7 -0.55 -5.96 -27.78
C ILE A 7 0.35 -5.62 -26.59
N THR A 8 0.88 -4.40 -26.55
CA THR A 8 1.56 -3.89 -25.37
C THR A 8 0.55 -3.72 -24.24
N LEU A 9 0.65 -4.56 -23.21
CA LEU A 9 -0.19 -4.50 -22.02
C LEU A 9 0.48 -3.65 -20.96
N ASN A 10 -0.08 -2.48 -20.67
CA ASN A 10 0.27 -1.66 -19.51
C ASN A 10 -1.01 -1.43 -18.70
N LEU A 11 -0.89 -1.37 -17.37
CA LEU A 11 -2.04 -1.01 -16.54
C LEU A 11 -2.27 0.49 -16.65
N GLU A 12 -3.54 0.92 -16.69
CA GLU A 12 -3.90 2.35 -16.73
C GLU A 12 -3.22 3.15 -15.61
N LYS A 13 -3.16 2.57 -14.41
CA LYS A 13 -2.52 3.16 -13.23
C LYS A 13 -1.03 3.48 -13.44
N ASP A 14 -0.35 2.78 -14.33
CA ASP A 14 1.08 3.00 -14.59
C ASP A 14 1.31 4.24 -15.48
N ASN A 15 0.25 4.75 -16.12
CA ASN A 15 0.27 5.98 -16.91
C ASN A 15 -0.01 7.25 -16.08
N ASP A 16 -0.35 7.12 -14.79
CA ASP A 16 -0.59 8.26 -13.90
C ASP A 16 0.69 8.61 -13.12
N PRO A 17 1.40 9.70 -13.47
CA PRO A 17 2.65 10.08 -12.80
C PRO A 17 2.44 10.39 -11.32
N ARG A 18 1.22 10.72 -10.87
CA ARG A 18 0.91 10.97 -9.46
C ARG A 18 1.05 9.71 -8.61
N LEU A 19 0.80 8.54 -9.20
CA LEU A 19 0.91 7.24 -8.52
C LEU A 19 2.36 6.77 -8.37
N VAL A 20 3.30 7.37 -9.11
CA VAL A 20 4.74 7.10 -9.01
C VAL A 20 5.35 7.81 -7.79
N THR A 21 4.87 9.01 -7.47
CA THR A 21 5.42 9.84 -6.39
C THR A 21 4.59 9.85 -5.12
N SER A 22 3.41 9.21 -5.13
CA SER A 22 2.50 9.21 -3.97
C SER A 22 3.05 8.33 -2.84
N PRO A 23 3.02 8.80 -1.58
CA PRO A 23 3.43 7.99 -0.43
C PRO A 23 2.48 6.81 -0.17
N LEU A 24 1.24 6.86 -0.66
CA LEU A 24 0.25 5.78 -0.56
C LEU A 24 -0.16 5.30 -1.96
N LYS A 25 -0.43 4.00 -2.10
CA LYS A 25 -0.79 3.37 -3.36
C LYS A 25 -2.04 2.51 -3.16
N PHE A 26 -3.18 3.04 -3.59
CA PHE A 26 -4.50 2.42 -3.49
C PHE A 26 -4.86 1.98 -2.06
N PRO A 27 -4.94 2.91 -1.09
CA PRO A 27 -5.32 2.56 0.27
C PRO A 27 -6.74 1.98 0.33
N GLY A 28 -6.90 0.83 1.01
CA GLY A 28 -8.14 0.05 1.00
C GLY A 28 -9.12 0.40 2.12
N LYS A 29 -8.62 0.60 3.35
CA LYS A 29 -9.40 0.95 4.55
C LYS A 29 -8.60 1.80 5.52
N LEU A 30 -9.32 2.34 6.50
CA LEU A 30 -8.81 3.18 7.57
C LEU A 30 -9.37 2.71 8.92
N ALA A 31 -8.57 2.79 9.97
CA ALA A 31 -9.02 2.66 11.35
C ALA A 31 -8.46 3.81 12.21
N ILE A 32 -9.24 4.30 13.17
CA ILE A 32 -8.93 5.50 13.94
C ILE A 32 -8.89 5.17 15.42
N ASP A 33 -7.83 5.59 16.08
CA ASP A 33 -7.67 5.57 17.54
C ASP A 33 -7.58 7.02 18.04
N VAL A 34 -8.73 7.58 18.39
CA VAL A 34 -8.87 8.99 18.80
C VAL A 34 -8.15 9.27 20.11
N LEU A 35 -8.17 8.33 21.06
CA LEU A 35 -7.59 8.51 22.39
C LEU A 35 -6.07 8.70 22.33
N ASN A 36 -5.41 8.06 21.35
CA ASN A 36 -3.96 8.16 21.16
C ASN A 36 -3.56 8.99 19.94
N ASN A 37 -4.51 9.69 19.29
CA ASN A 37 -4.27 10.50 18.09
C ASN A 37 -3.62 9.70 16.94
N ARG A 38 -4.13 8.49 16.62
CA ARG A 38 -3.56 7.62 15.56
C ARG A 38 -4.57 7.29 14.46
N LEU A 39 -4.09 7.30 13.21
CA LEU A 39 -4.77 6.82 12.02
C LEU A 39 -3.97 5.65 11.43
N PHE A 40 -4.63 4.51 11.27
CA PHE A 40 -4.11 3.31 10.62
C PHE A 40 -4.64 3.25 9.19
N ILE A 41 -3.74 3.07 8.23
CA ILE A 41 -4.02 3.09 6.80
C ILE A 41 -3.57 1.76 6.21
N SER A 42 -4.50 1.05 5.60
CA SER A 42 -4.21 -0.16 4.83
C SER A 42 -3.74 0.26 3.43
N ASP A 43 -2.43 0.24 3.19
CA ASP A 43 -1.80 0.70 1.95
C ASP A 43 -1.64 -0.47 0.97
N SER A 44 -2.76 -0.87 0.36
CA SER A 44 -2.94 -2.21 -0.22
C SER A 44 -1.97 -2.55 -1.35
N ASN A 45 -1.62 -1.61 -2.24
CA ASN A 45 -0.63 -1.88 -3.32
C ASN A 45 0.82 -1.63 -2.89
N HIS A 46 1.07 -1.27 -1.62
CA HIS A 46 2.38 -1.35 -1.00
C HIS A 46 2.49 -2.49 0.02
N ASN A 47 1.44 -3.33 0.18
CA ASN A 47 1.44 -4.50 1.05
C ASN A 47 1.87 -4.21 2.49
N ARG A 48 1.39 -3.09 3.05
CA ARG A 48 1.77 -2.62 4.38
C ARG A 48 0.64 -1.90 5.09
N ILE A 49 0.80 -1.72 6.40
CA ILE A 49 -0.02 -0.82 7.20
C ILE A 49 0.83 0.41 7.55
N VAL A 50 0.30 1.61 7.30
CA VAL A 50 0.93 2.89 7.66
C VAL A 50 0.16 3.49 8.83
N VAL A 51 0.88 3.92 9.87
CA VAL A 51 0.32 4.59 11.05
C VAL A 51 0.78 6.03 11.06
N THR A 52 -0.17 6.94 11.17
CA THR A 52 0.07 8.39 11.22
C THR A 52 -0.66 9.01 12.41
N SER A 53 -0.35 10.26 12.75
CA SER A 53 -1.22 11.08 13.59
C SER A 53 -2.46 11.51 12.83
N LEU A 54 -3.50 12.01 13.51
CA LEU A 54 -4.69 12.52 12.81
C LEU A 54 -4.39 13.74 11.92
N ASP A 55 -3.32 14.48 12.22
CA ASP A 55 -2.78 15.56 11.38
C ASP A 55 -1.92 15.06 10.20
N GLY A 56 -1.72 13.74 10.05
CA GLY A 56 -0.98 13.12 8.97
C GLY A 56 0.53 12.96 9.21
N ASN A 57 1.04 13.21 10.42
CA ASN A 57 2.45 12.98 10.71
C ASN A 57 2.75 11.48 10.77
N PHE A 58 3.79 11.01 10.09
CA PHE A 58 4.18 9.60 10.13
C PHE A 58 4.59 9.17 11.54
N ILE A 59 4.08 8.01 11.98
CA ILE A 59 4.44 7.40 13.27
C ILE A 59 5.24 6.12 13.04
N VAL A 60 4.66 5.16 12.31
CA VAL A 60 5.29 3.85 12.08
C VAL A 60 4.68 3.15 10.86
N GLN A 61 5.41 2.19 10.32
CA GLN A 61 4.94 1.27 9.28
C GLN A 61 5.07 -0.17 9.77
N ILE A 62 4.15 -1.03 9.34
CA ILE A 62 4.18 -2.47 9.56
C ILE A 62 4.17 -3.13 8.18
N GLY A 63 5.15 -4.00 7.92
CA GLY A 63 5.39 -4.61 6.61
C GLY A 63 6.41 -3.83 5.80
N SER A 64 7.70 -4.13 5.99
CA SER A 64 8.80 -3.34 5.42
C SER A 64 9.20 -3.75 3.99
N SER A 65 8.96 -5.01 3.61
CA SER A 65 9.42 -5.56 2.34
C SER A 65 8.71 -4.97 1.12
N GLY A 66 7.45 -4.55 1.28
CA GLY A 66 6.57 -4.17 0.17
C GLY A 66 6.10 -5.35 -0.70
N GLU A 67 6.63 -6.54 -0.44
CA GLU A 67 6.30 -7.77 -1.13
C GLU A 67 5.00 -8.38 -0.60
N GLU A 68 4.25 -9.02 -1.48
CA GLU A 68 3.07 -9.79 -1.08
C GLU A 68 3.50 -11.01 -0.26
N GLY A 69 2.89 -11.19 0.92
CA GLY A 69 3.21 -12.34 1.77
C GLY A 69 2.22 -12.60 2.90
N LEU A 70 2.50 -13.66 3.64
CA LEU A 70 1.74 -14.13 4.82
C LEU A 70 2.75 -14.59 5.89
N GLN A 71 3.69 -13.72 6.21
CA GLN A 71 4.70 -13.96 7.24
C GLN A 71 4.38 -13.09 8.45
N ASP A 72 4.32 -13.71 9.63
CA ASP A 72 4.27 -13.00 10.90
C ASP A 72 5.68 -12.71 11.42
N GLY A 73 5.79 -11.83 12.41
CA GLY A 73 7.05 -11.48 13.06
C GLY A 73 6.99 -10.11 13.72
N SER A 74 8.16 -9.49 13.86
CA SER A 74 8.24 -8.07 14.16
C SER A 74 7.64 -7.21 13.04
N PHE A 75 7.49 -5.90 13.27
CA PHE A 75 6.91 -5.00 12.27
C PHE A 75 7.70 -4.96 10.96
N ASP A 76 9.02 -5.17 11.03
CA ASP A 76 9.89 -5.17 9.87
C ASP A 76 9.84 -6.51 9.11
N GLU A 77 9.55 -7.62 9.79
CA GLU A 77 9.49 -8.97 9.21
C GLU A 77 8.11 -9.34 8.68
N ALA A 78 7.05 -8.75 9.22
CA ALA A 78 5.69 -9.04 8.82
C ALA A 78 5.48 -8.76 7.32
N THR A 79 4.69 -9.57 6.62
CA THR A 79 4.31 -9.33 5.22
C THR A 79 2.82 -9.47 5.05
N PHE A 80 2.25 -8.70 4.12
CA PHE A 80 0.83 -8.71 3.83
C PHE A 80 0.59 -8.98 2.35
N ASN A 81 -0.57 -9.53 2.02
CA ASN A 81 -1.02 -9.61 0.64
C ASN A 81 -2.29 -8.77 0.51
N ARG A 82 -2.14 -7.56 -0.05
CA ARG A 82 -3.24 -6.64 -0.39
C ARG A 82 -4.24 -6.46 0.76
N PRO A 83 -3.77 -5.97 1.93
CA PRO A 83 -4.61 -5.81 3.11
C PRO A 83 -5.84 -4.93 2.80
N GLN A 84 -6.96 -5.21 3.47
CA GLN A 84 -8.17 -4.40 3.42
C GLN A 84 -8.44 -3.83 4.79
#